data_AF-A0AAQ1CEV8-F1
#
_entry.id   AF-A0AAQ1CEV8-F1
#
_cell.length_a   1.000
_cell.length_b   1.000
_cell.length_c   1.000
_cell.angle_alpha   90.00
_cell.angle_beta   90.00
_cell.angle_gamma   90.00
#
_symmetry.space_group_name_H-M   'P 1'
#
loop_
_entity.id
_entity.type
_entity.pdbx_description
1 polymer ?
#
loop_
_entity_poly.entity_id
_entity_poly.type
_entity_poly.pdbx_seq_one_letter_code
_entity_poly.pdbx_strand_id
1 'polypeptide(L)'
;MYINAYLGGLIGTFIEWGFLMAFLFNLAMSINKNDRRPLILAFIMMLSYFLSGVLELSSFHYLNWLYYDLVTIIIIVAWLKLKQHPIFYAAIYILIGLLLNSFLMLSIYIDIFVYDNTTPWLLWTIYSLGVNSIDIMMILALLLNKDFLKLGAFVSHIKAKAC
;
A
#
# COMPACT_ATOMS: atom_id res chain seq x y z
N MET A 1 6.74 4.55 20.96
CA MET A 1 5.40 4.08 21.37
C MET A 1 4.95 3.10 20.31
N TYR A 2 4.86 1.81 20.63
CA TYR A 2 4.35 0.80 19.70
C TYR A 2 2.86 0.57 19.99
N ILE A 3 2.10 0.33 18.93
CA ILE A 3 0.64 0.15 19.01
C ILE A 3 0.35 -1.21 19.66
N ASN A 4 -0.47 -1.23 20.71
CA ASN A 4 -0.91 -2.48 21.34
C ASN A 4 -1.83 -3.25 20.37
N ALA A 5 -1.82 -4.59 20.42
CA ALA A 5 -2.59 -5.48 19.55
C ALA A 5 -4.05 -5.08 19.35
N TYR A 6 -4.78 -4.66 20.40
CA TYR A 6 -6.17 -4.21 20.27
C TYR A 6 -6.30 -2.97 19.36
N LEU A 7 -5.45 -1.97 19.59
CA LEU A 7 -5.43 -0.75 18.77
C LEU A 7 -4.93 -1.06 17.35
N GLY A 8 -4.01 -2.00 17.20
CA GLY A 8 -3.52 -2.48 15.91
C GLY A 8 -4.63 -3.10 15.06
N GLY A 9 -5.46 -3.95 15.66
CA GLY A 9 -6.62 -4.54 15.00
C GLY A 9 -7.63 -3.48 14.52
N LEU A 10 -7.96 -2.51 15.38
CA LEU A 10 -8.86 -1.40 15.00
C LEU A 10 -8.32 -0.57 13.84
N ILE A 11 -7.01 -0.29 13.84
CA ILE A 11 -6.35 0.45 12.76
C ILE A 11 -6.35 -0.37 11.47
N GLY A 12 -6.07 -1.68 11.54
CA GLY A 12 -6.15 -2.58 10.39
C GLY A 12 -7.53 -2.56 9.73
N THR A 13 -8.59 -2.73 10.52
CA THR A 13 -9.97 -2.65 10.04
C THR A 13 -10.31 -1.26 9.47
N PHE A 14 -9.79 -0.19 10.08
CA PHE A 14 -9.96 1.17 9.55
C PHE A 14 -9.28 1.35 8.19
N ILE A 15 -8.11 0.73 7.97
CA ILE A 15 -7.38 0.77 6.69
C ILE A 15 -8.14 -0.02 5.62
N GLU A 16 -8.61 -1.22 5.93
CA GLU A 16 -9.46 -2.02 5.03
C GLU A 16 -10.72 -1.26 4.62
N TRP A 17 -11.40 -0.65 5.59
CA TRP A 17 -12.53 0.24 5.36
C TRP A 17 -12.14 1.44 4.49
N GLY A 18 -10.99 2.05 4.72
CA GLY A 18 -10.48 3.17 3.94
C GLY A 18 -10.27 2.83 2.46
N PHE A 19 -9.71 1.66 2.15
CA PHE A 19 -9.57 1.20 0.76
C PHE A 19 -10.92 0.87 0.11
N LEU A 20 -11.87 0.29 0.85
CA LEU A 20 -13.24 0.12 0.39
C LEU A 20 -13.88 1.46 0.04
N MET A 21 -13.76 2.46 0.91
CA MET A 21 -14.30 3.80 0.65
C MET A 21 -13.62 4.49 -0.54
N ALA A 22 -12.31 4.32 -0.70
CA ALA A 22 -11.59 4.82 -1.87
C ALA A 22 -12.07 4.19 -3.18
N PHE A 23 -12.38 2.89 -3.18
CA PHE A 23 -12.99 2.21 -4.31
C PHE A 23 -14.39 2.75 -4.61
N LEU A 24 -15.28 2.83 -3.61
CA LEU A 24 -16.65 3.34 -3.80
C LEU A 24 -16.67 4.79 -4.30
N PHE A 25 -15.77 5.63 -3.78
CA PHE A 25 -15.59 7.00 -4.25
C PHE A 25 -15.20 7.03 -5.73
N ASN A 26 -14.19 6.25 -6.12
CA ASN A 26 -13.76 6.17 -7.52
C ASN A 26 -14.84 5.57 -8.43
N LEU A 27 -15.67 4.66 -7.91
CA LEU A 27 -16.81 4.09 -8.62
C LEU A 27 -17.83 5.19 -8.95
N ALA A 28 -18.22 5.98 -7.96
CA ALA A 28 -19.12 7.11 -8.15
C ALA A 28 -18.53 8.16 -9.11
N MET A 29 -17.25 8.51 -8.95
CA MET A 29 -16.58 9.48 -9.81
C MET A 29 -16.41 9.01 -11.26
N SER A 30 -16.31 7.70 -11.49
CA SER A 30 -16.19 7.13 -12.84
C SER A 30 -17.45 7.31 -13.70
N ILE A 31 -18.61 7.57 -13.08
CA ILE A 31 -19.84 7.89 -13.80
C ILE A 31 -19.67 9.21 -14.57
N ASN A 32 -18.98 10.18 -13.96
CA ASN A 32 -18.74 11.51 -14.52
C ASN A 32 -17.39 11.66 -15.25
N LYS A 33 -16.50 10.66 -15.17
CA LYS A 33 -15.14 10.73 -15.75
C LYS A 33 -14.88 9.56 -16.68
N ASN A 34 -14.33 9.87 -17.87
CA ASN A 34 -13.96 8.84 -18.83
C ASN A 34 -12.73 8.00 -18.40
N ASP A 35 -11.88 8.55 -17.51
CA ASP A 35 -10.70 7.85 -17.02
C ASP A 35 -11.06 6.85 -15.90
N ARG A 36 -11.05 5.56 -16.26
CA ARG A 36 -11.33 4.44 -15.34
C ARG A 36 -10.09 3.85 -14.67
N ARG A 37 -8.89 4.38 -14.94
CA ARG A 37 -7.63 3.83 -14.37
C ARG A 37 -7.61 3.90 -12.83
N PRO A 38 -7.98 5.02 -12.18
CA PRO A 38 -8.00 5.09 -10.71
C PRO A 38 -9.04 4.14 -10.09
N LEU A 39 -10.16 3.91 -10.77
CA LEU A 39 -11.18 2.95 -10.34
C LEU A 39 -10.64 1.53 -10.31
N ILE A 40 -9.99 1.09 -11.39
CA ILE A 40 -9.42 -0.27 -11.46
C ILE A 40 -8.32 -0.43 -10.40
N LEU A 41 -7.47 0.59 -10.22
CA LEU A 41 -6.44 0.56 -9.21
C LEU A 41 -7.02 0.48 -7.79
N ALA A 42 -8.05 1.28 -7.48
CA ALA A 42 -8.74 1.23 -6.19
C ALA A 42 -9.41 -0.12 -5.95
N PHE A 43 -9.96 -0.75 -6.99
CA PHE A 43 -10.54 -2.08 -6.92
C PHE A 43 -9.50 -3.16 -6.59
N ILE A 44 -8.33 -3.13 -7.25
CA ILE A 44 -7.21 -4.04 -6.96
C ILE A 44 -6.77 -3.88 -5.50
N MET A 45 -6.60 -2.63 -5.03
CA MET A 45 -6.18 -2.36 -3.65
C MET A 45 -7.21 -2.85 -2.64
N MET A 46 -8.49 -2.52 -2.82
CA MET A 46 -9.56 -3.00 -1.95
C MET A 46 -9.60 -4.53 -1.89
N LEU A 47 -9.52 -5.22 -3.03
CA LEU A 47 -9.51 -6.69 -3.04
C LEU A 47 -8.32 -7.26 -2.27
N SER A 48 -7.13 -6.69 -2.43
CA SER A 48 -5.96 -7.21 -1.73
C SER A 48 -6.07 -7.08 -0.21
N TYR A 49 -6.44 -5.89 0.28
CA TYR A 49 -6.55 -5.67 1.72
C TYR A 49 -7.69 -6.51 2.31
N PHE A 50 -8.82 -6.61 1.60
CA PHE A 50 -9.92 -7.48 2.04
C PHE A 50 -9.53 -8.96 2.07
N LEU A 51 -8.88 -9.47 1.01
CA LEU A 51 -8.42 -10.85 0.96
C LEU A 51 -7.36 -11.14 2.01
N SER A 52 -6.47 -10.18 2.31
CA SER A 52 -5.47 -10.33 3.35
C SER A 52 -6.05 -10.44 4.77
N GLY A 53 -7.24 -9.88 5.02
CA GLY A 53 -7.94 -10.01 6.30
C GLY A 53 -8.73 -11.31 6.42
N VAL A 54 -9.15 -11.90 5.29
CA VAL A 54 -9.99 -13.13 5.27
C VAL A 54 -9.16 -14.40 5.07
N LEU A 55 -8.07 -14.33 4.30
CA LEU A 55 -7.25 -15.47 3.92
C LEU A 55 -5.81 -15.29 4.42
N GLU A 56 -5.29 -16.33 5.06
CA GLU A 56 -3.90 -16.38 5.53
C GLU A 56 -3.06 -17.24 4.58
N LEU A 57 -2.07 -16.64 3.95
CA LEU A 57 -1.05 -17.32 3.13
C LEU A 57 0.13 -17.85 3.97
N SER A 58 0.27 -17.36 5.19
CA SER A 58 1.37 -17.69 6.10
C SER A 58 0.91 -17.59 7.55
N SER A 59 1.41 -18.50 8.40
CA SER A 59 1.17 -18.48 9.85
C SER A 59 1.80 -17.26 10.55
N PHE A 60 2.80 -16.64 9.92
CA PHE A 60 3.39 -15.39 10.38
C PHE A 60 2.69 -14.20 9.75
N HIS A 61 2.08 -13.36 10.59
CA HIS A 61 1.28 -12.21 10.17
C HIS A 61 2.05 -11.22 9.28
N TYR A 62 3.29 -10.88 9.65
CA TYR A 62 4.14 -9.97 8.88
C TYR A 62 4.48 -10.52 7.48
N LEU A 63 4.72 -11.82 7.37
CA LEU A 63 4.96 -12.46 6.07
C LEU A 63 3.67 -12.55 5.25
N ASN A 64 2.52 -12.79 5.89
CA ASN A 64 1.25 -12.82 5.20
C ASN A 64 1.02 -11.50 4.46
N TRP A 65 1.13 -10.38 5.17
CA TRP A 65 0.99 -9.05 4.60
C TRP A 65 2.04 -8.73 3.53
N LEU A 66 3.29 -9.13 3.74
CA LEU A 66 4.34 -9.02 2.72
C LEU A 66 3.98 -9.74 1.43
N TYR A 67 3.44 -10.96 1.50
CA TYR A 67 3.05 -11.69 0.30
C TYR A 67 1.91 -11.01 -0.45
N TYR A 68 0.92 -10.47 0.26
CA TYR A 68 -0.17 -9.70 -0.37
C TYR A 68 0.36 -8.44 -1.06
N ASP A 69 1.30 -7.72 -0.45
CA ASP A 69 1.94 -6.55 -1.08
C ASP A 69 2.73 -6.93 -2.34
N LEU A 70 3.51 -8.02 -2.30
CA LEU A 70 4.25 -8.45 -3.49
C LEU A 70 3.32 -8.91 -4.62
N VAL A 71 2.27 -9.67 -4.29
CA VAL A 71 1.27 -10.12 -5.26
C VAL A 71 0.53 -8.93 -5.87
N THR A 72 0.16 -7.92 -5.08
CA THR A 72 -0.49 -6.70 -5.62
C THR A 72 0.42 -5.90 -6.52
N ILE A 73 1.68 -5.71 -6.15
CA ILE A 73 2.65 -5.03 -7.01
C ILE A 73 2.73 -5.75 -8.37
N ILE A 74 2.81 -7.08 -8.38
CA ILE A 74 2.85 -7.87 -9.61
C ILE A 74 1.57 -7.65 -10.43
N ILE A 75 0.39 -7.71 -9.81
CA ILE A 75 -0.90 -7.50 -10.48
C ILE A 75 -0.99 -6.10 -11.08
N ILE A 76 -0.61 -5.05 -10.33
CA ILE A 76 -0.66 -3.65 -10.79
C ILE A 76 0.30 -3.46 -11.97
N VAL A 77 1.55 -3.93 -11.86
CA VAL A 77 2.55 -3.80 -12.92
C VAL A 77 2.13 -4.58 -14.16
N ALA A 78 1.61 -5.80 -14.01
CA ALA A 78 1.10 -6.60 -15.11
C ALA A 78 -0.07 -5.90 -15.80
N TRP A 79 -1.05 -5.39 -15.05
CA TRP A 79 -2.17 -4.65 -15.59
C TRP A 79 -1.74 -3.40 -16.38
N LEU A 80 -0.84 -2.58 -15.81
CA LEU A 80 -0.31 -1.38 -16.49
C LEU A 80 0.41 -1.73 -17.79
N LYS A 81 1.24 -2.78 -17.79
CA LYS A 81 1.97 -3.24 -18.98
C LYS A 81 1.04 -3.82 -20.05
N LEU A 82 0.13 -4.71 -19.67
CA LEU A 82 -0.79 -5.38 -20.60
C LEU A 82 -1.74 -4.39 -21.29
N LYS A 83 -2.16 -3.34 -20.59
CA LYS A 83 -3.01 -2.28 -21.14
C LYS A 83 -2.24 -1.08 -21.68
N GLN A 84 -0.90 -1.13 -21.67
CA GLN A 84 -0.01 -0.05 -22.10
C GLN A 84 -0.38 1.31 -21.48
N HIS A 85 -0.89 1.32 -20.25
CA HIS A 85 -1.27 2.55 -19.58
C HIS A 85 -0.02 3.29 -19.07
N PRO A 86 0.09 4.61 -19.32
CA PRO A 86 1.15 5.38 -18.69
C PRO A 86 0.92 5.39 -17.18
N ILE A 87 2.02 5.31 -16.43
CA ILE A 87 2.01 5.43 -14.98
C ILE A 87 1.44 6.82 -14.61
N PHE A 88 0.42 6.83 -13.76
CA PHE A 88 -0.24 8.04 -13.24
C PHE A 88 0.05 8.19 -11.74
N TYR A 89 -0.24 9.37 -11.18
CA TYR A 89 0.18 9.71 -9.82
C TYR A 89 -0.26 8.67 -8.78
N ALA A 90 -1.55 8.32 -8.70
CA ALA A 90 -1.99 7.34 -7.71
C ALA A 90 -1.27 5.98 -7.83
N ALA A 91 -0.94 5.52 -9.04
CA ALA A 91 -0.16 4.31 -9.25
C ALA A 91 1.29 4.43 -8.71
N ILE A 92 1.91 5.61 -8.81
CA ILE A 92 3.25 5.86 -8.24
C ILE A 92 3.20 5.75 -6.72
N TYR A 93 2.27 6.45 -6.07
CA TYR A 93 2.14 6.43 -4.61
C TYR A 93 1.85 5.03 -4.08
N ILE A 94 1.00 4.27 -4.77
CA ILE A 94 0.67 2.89 -4.39
C ILE A 94 1.88 1.96 -4.57
N LEU A 95 2.55 1.98 -5.71
CA LEU A 95 3.69 1.09 -5.93
C LEU A 95 4.84 1.39 -4.94
N ILE A 96 5.12 2.67 -4.68
CA ILE A 96 6.13 3.05 -3.68
C ILE A 96 5.67 2.67 -2.27
N GLY A 97 4.39 2.90 -1.94
CA GLY A 97 3.83 2.55 -0.64
C GLY A 97 3.92 1.06 -0.34
N LEU A 98 3.46 0.21 -1.26
CA LEU A 98 3.54 -1.24 -1.13
C LEU A 98 4.99 -1.74 -1.01
N LEU A 99 5.93 -1.14 -1.74
CA LEU A 99 7.35 -1.49 -1.62
C LEU A 99 7.93 -1.11 -0.24
N LEU A 100 7.60 0.08 0.26
CA LEU A 100 8.04 0.52 1.59
C LEU A 100 7.41 -0.33 2.69
N ASN A 101 6.12 -0.64 2.59
CA ASN A 101 5.43 -1.55 3.50
C ASN A 101 6.08 -2.94 3.49
N SER A 102 6.30 -3.53 2.30
CA SER A 102 7.00 -4.82 2.16
C SER A 102 8.37 -4.82 2.84
N PHE A 103 9.14 -3.74 2.68
CA PHE A 103 10.45 -3.62 3.31
C PHE A 103 10.35 -3.54 4.84
N LEU A 104 9.40 -2.77 5.36
CA LEU A 104 9.16 -2.66 6.80
C LEU A 104 8.69 -3.99 7.40
N MET A 105 7.80 -4.71 6.72
CA MET A 105 7.29 -6.03 7.13
C MET A 105 8.38 -7.09 7.10
N LEU A 106 9.25 -7.08 6.09
CA LEU A 106 10.40 -7.97 6.05
C LEU A 106 11.38 -7.67 7.19
N SER A 107 11.64 -6.39 7.45
CA SER A 107 12.58 -5.96 8.50
C SER A 107 12.10 -6.37 9.89
N ILE A 108 10.81 -6.17 10.19
CA ILE A 108 10.25 -6.57 11.49
C ILE A 108 10.15 -8.10 11.62
N TYR A 109 9.87 -8.81 10.53
CA TYR A 109 9.87 -10.27 10.54
C TYR A 109 11.26 -10.82 10.88
N ILE A 110 12.31 -10.32 10.23
CA ILE A 110 13.70 -10.72 10.50
C ILE A 110 14.08 -10.40 11.96
N ASP A 111 13.74 -9.20 12.44
CA ASP A 111 14.05 -8.79 13.81
C ASP A 111 13.41 -9.71 14.86
N ILE A 112 12.11 -10.01 14.72
CA ILE A 112 11.34 -10.77 15.72
C ILE A 112 11.60 -12.27 15.61
N PHE A 113 11.65 -12.85 14.40
CA PHE A 113 11.63 -14.31 14.20
C PHE A 113 12.95 -14.92 13.76
N VAL A 114 13.90 -14.13 13.27
CA VAL A 114 15.23 -14.63 12.87
C VAL A 114 16.28 -14.27 13.91
N TYR A 115 16.21 -13.06 14.46
CA TYR A 115 17.11 -12.63 15.54
C TYR A 115 16.51 -12.81 16.94
N ASP A 116 15.26 -13.27 17.04
CA ASP A 116 14.56 -13.52 18.31
C ASP A 116 14.57 -12.31 19.25
N ASN A 117 14.54 -11.09 18.70
CA ASN A 117 14.49 -9.88 19.50
C ASN A 117 13.12 -9.76 20.18
N THR A 118 13.10 -9.80 21.51
CA THR A 118 11.88 -9.72 22.32
C THR A 118 11.63 -8.33 22.91
N THR A 119 12.61 -7.43 22.82
CA THR A 119 12.51 -6.07 23.38
C THR A 119 12.21 -5.05 22.29
N PRO A 120 11.10 -4.30 22.40
CA PRO A 120 10.77 -3.27 21.42
C PRO A 120 11.83 -2.17 21.39
N TRP A 121 12.30 -1.86 20.19
CA TRP A 121 13.23 -0.76 19.95
C TRP A 121 12.73 0.13 18.82
N LEU A 122 13.57 1.05 18.34
CA LEU A 122 13.18 2.07 17.36
C LEU A 122 12.50 1.48 16.11
N LEU A 123 13.00 0.34 15.59
CA LEU A 123 12.42 -0.34 14.43
C LEU A 123 10.95 -0.67 14.62
N TRP A 124 10.53 -1.13 15.80
CA TRP A 124 9.13 -1.51 16.07
C TRP A 124 8.21 -0.29 16.04
N THR A 125 8.70 0.87 16.50
CA THR A 125 7.97 2.13 16.42
C THR A 125 7.90 2.64 14.98
N ILE A 126 9.01 2.56 14.23
CA ILE A 126 9.06 2.93 12.80
C ILE A 126 8.13 2.04 11.99
N TYR A 127 8.14 0.74 12.23
CA TYR A 127 7.25 -0.23 11.60
C TYR A 127 5.78 0.12 11.88
N SER A 128 5.42 0.22 13.16
CA SER A 128 4.04 0.41 13.60
C SER A 128 3.45 1.74 13.12
N LEU A 129 4.21 2.84 13.12
CA LEU A 129 3.72 4.12 12.61
C LEU A 129 3.88 4.23 11.09
N GLY A 130 4.93 3.66 10.54
CA GLY A 130 5.30 3.73 9.13
C GLY A 130 4.24 3.08 8.24
N VAL A 131 3.95 1.78 8.47
CA VAL A 131 3.00 1.02 7.63
C VAL A 131 1.63 1.72 7.60
N ASN A 132 1.10 2.07 8.77
CA ASN A 132 -0.19 2.76 8.88
C ASN A 132 -0.20 4.13 8.18
N SER A 133 0.89 4.90 8.29
CA SER A 133 1.00 6.21 7.62
C SER A 133 1.08 6.06 6.11
N ILE A 134 1.79 5.04 5.62
CA ILE A 134 1.91 4.73 4.20
C ILE A 134 0.56 4.28 3.64
N ASP A 135 -0.20 3.46 4.38
CA ASP A 135 -1.54 3.02 3.98
C ASP A 135 -2.51 4.19 3.84
N ILE A 136 -2.53 5.10 4.82
CA ILE A 136 -3.32 6.34 4.74
C ILE A 136 -2.90 7.18 3.53
N MET A 137 -1.59 7.29 3.26
CA MET A 137 -1.08 7.99 2.07
C MET A 137 -1.59 7.34 0.76
N MET A 138 -1.61 6.01 0.68
CA MET A 138 -2.12 5.28 -0.49
C MET A 138 -3.64 5.50 -0.68
N ILE A 139 -4.42 5.50 0.40
CA ILE A 139 -5.85 5.82 0.38
C ILE A 139 -6.06 7.25 -0.14
N LEU A 140 -5.33 8.22 0.40
CA LEU A 140 -5.40 9.62 -0.05
C LEU A 140 -4.99 9.77 -1.52
N ALA A 141 -3.99 9.03 -1.98
CA ALA A 141 -3.58 9.03 -3.38
C ALA A 141 -4.69 8.54 -4.31
N LEU A 142 -5.46 7.52 -3.92
CA LEU A 142 -6.62 7.03 -4.66
C LEU A 142 -7.78 8.05 -4.69
N LEU A 143 -8.01 8.77 -3.59
CA LEU A 143 -9.08 9.78 -3.51
C LEU A 143 -8.75 11.04 -4.30
N LEU A 144 -7.53 11.54 -4.19
CA LEU A 144 -7.12 12.81 -4.80
C LEU A 144 -6.69 12.64 -6.25
N ASN A 145 -6.03 11.51 -6.57
CA ASN A 145 -5.36 11.26 -7.85
C ASN A 145 -4.53 12.47 -8.35
N LYS A 146 -3.82 13.12 -7.43
CA LYS A 146 -2.98 14.30 -7.67
C LYS A 146 -1.63 14.11 -7.00
N ASP A 147 -0.63 14.79 -7.51
CA ASP A 147 0.72 14.74 -6.96
C ASP A 147 0.88 15.68 -5.75
N PHE A 148 0.34 15.29 -4.60
CA PHE A 148 0.30 16.16 -3.42
C PHE A 148 1.67 16.30 -2.71
N LEU A 149 2.52 15.26 -2.74
CA LEU A 149 3.91 15.30 -2.24
C LEU A 149 4.94 15.62 -3.33
N LYS A 150 4.52 15.91 -4.57
CA LYS A 150 5.42 16.15 -5.71
C LYS A 150 6.36 14.97 -6.03
N LEU A 151 6.00 13.74 -5.68
CA LEU A 151 6.80 12.55 -5.96
C LEU A 151 6.91 12.27 -7.47
N GLY A 152 5.87 12.56 -8.24
CA GLY A 152 5.92 12.43 -9.69
C GLY A 152 6.95 13.39 -10.32
N ALA A 153 7.05 14.60 -9.79
CA ALA A 153 8.08 15.56 -10.18
C ALA A 153 9.51 15.10 -9.80
N PHE A 154 9.66 14.42 -8.66
CA PHE A 154 10.95 13.86 -8.26
C PHE A 154 11.38 12.71 -9.18
N VAL A 155 10.48 11.78 -9.50
CA VAL A 155 10.76 10.66 -10.41
C VAL A 155 11.09 11.15 -11.82
N SER A 156 10.38 12.16 -12.33
CA SER A 156 10.69 12.73 -13.64
C SER A 156 12.06 13.42 -13.66
N HIS A 157 12.44 14.08 -12.56
CA HIS A 157 13.77 14.69 -12.41
C HIS A 157 14.90 13.64 -12.40
N ILE A 158 14.69 12.48 -11.77
CA ILE A 158 15.66 11.38 -11.81
C ILE A 158 15.80 10.83 -13.23
N LYS A 159 14.68 10.59 -13.94
CA LYS A 159 14.73 10.12 -15.33
C LYS A 159 15.45 11.10 -16.26
N ALA A 160 15.23 12.41 -16.07
CA ALA A 160 15.88 13.44 -16.87
C ALA A 160 17.41 13.52 -16.65
N LYS A 161 17.92 13.02 -15.52
CA LYS A 161 19.37 12.92 -15.24
C LYS A 161 20.00 11.58 -15.65
N ALA A 162 19.19 10.57 -15.95
CA ALA A 162 19.64 9.24 -16.35
C ALA A 162 19.70 9.05 -17.89
N CYS A 163 19.21 10.03 -18.65
CA CYS A 163 19.41 10.20 -20.10
C CYS A 163 20.52 11.22 -20.34
#